data_AF-A0A7V5R0S8-F1
#
_entry.id   AF-A0A7V5R0S8-F1
#
_cell.length_a   1.000
_cell.length_b   1.000
_cell.length_c   1.000
_cell.angle_alpha   90.00
_cell.angle_beta   90.00
_cell.angle_gamma   90.00
#
_symmetry.space_group_name_H-M   'P 1'
#
loop_
_entity.id
_entity.type
_entity.pdbx_description
1 polymer ?
#
loop_
_entity_poly.entity_id
_entity_poly.type
_entity_poly.pdbx_seq_one_letter_code
_entity_poly.pdbx_strand_id
1 'polypeptide(L)' 'LCDQFMTRINYAKTFEGFKSRILSKMTALTVIQFINHSENRNINNLKVNIT' A
#
# COMPACT_ATOMS: atom_id res chain seq x y z
N LEU A 1 -23.19 -22.93 -10.50
CA LEU A 1 -23.59 -21.84 -9.57
C LEU A 1 -22.62 -21.71 -8.39
N CYS A 2 -22.35 -22.75 -7.59
CA CYS A 2 -21.38 -22.67 -6.48
C CYS A 2 -19.94 -22.34 -6.91
N ASP A 3 -19.49 -22.85 -8.05
CA ASP A 3 -18.13 -22.61 -8.55
C ASP A 3 -17.89 -21.12 -8.89
N GLN A 4 -18.87 -20.46 -9.50
CA GLN A 4 -18.83 -19.03 -9.81
C GLN A 4 -18.74 -18.16 -8.54
N PHE A 5 -19.36 -18.58 -7.44
CA PHE A 5 -19.21 -17.91 -6.14
C PHE A 5 -17.81 -18.15 -5.55
N MET A 6 -17.27 -19.36 -5.66
CA MET A 6 -15.95 -19.71 -5.15
C MET A 6 -14.84 -18.91 -5.86
N THR A 7 -14.93 -18.75 -7.19
CA THR A 7 -14.01 -17.90 -7.96
C THR A 7 -14.05 -16.46 -7.48
N ARG A 8 -15.24 -15.88 -7.26
CA ARG A 8 -15.39 -14.48 -6.79
C ARG A 8 -14.78 -14.26 -5.41
N ILE A 9 -14.92 -15.22 -4.50
CA ILE A 9 -14.31 -15.16 -3.16
C ILE A 9 -12.77 -15.20 -3.25
N ASN A 10 -12.22 -16.06 -4.10
CA ASN A 10 -10.77 -16.15 -4.29
C ASN A 10 -10.19 -14.87 -4.89
N TYR A 11 -10.89 -14.22 -5.83
CA TYR A 11 -10.51 -12.89 -6.32
C TYR A 11 -10.58 -11.82 -5.21
N ALA A 12 -11.61 -11.83 -4.37
CA ALA A 12 -11.73 -10.89 -3.27
C ALA A 12 -10.58 -11.03 -2.25
N LYS A 13 -10.20 -12.26 -1.88
CA LYS A 13 -9.03 -12.54 -1.02
C LYS A 13 -7.71 -12.04 -1.64
N THR A 14 -7.55 -12.25 -2.94
CA THR A 14 -6.36 -11.77 -3.68
C THR A 14 -6.32 -10.24 -3.73
N PHE A 15 -7.48 -9.60 -3.93
CA PHE A 15 -7.64 -8.14 -3.92
C PHE A 15 -7.35 -7.54 -2.55
N GLU A 16 -7.79 -8.18 -1.47
CA GLU A 16 -7.50 -7.76 -0.10
C GLU A 16 -5.99 -7.76 0.18
N GLY A 17 -5.28 -8.83 -0.22
CA GLY A 17 -3.82 -8.89 -0.13
C GLY A 17 -3.13 -7.81 -0.98
N PHE A 18 -3.64 -7.54 -2.18
CA PHE A 18 -3.14 -6.47 -3.04
C PHE A 18 -3.31 -5.09 -2.40
N LYS A 19 -4.49 -4.78 -1.89
CA LYS A 19 -4.80 -3.54 -1.15
C LYS A 19 -3.85 -3.38 0.04
N SER A 20 -3.67 -4.43 0.84
CA SER A 20 -2.77 -4.40 2.00
C SER A 20 -1.32 -4.13 1.61
N ARG A 21 -0.85 -4.69 0.48
CA ARG A 21 0.52 -4.49 0.00
C ARG A 21 0.78 -3.06 -0.48
N ILE A 22 -0.17 -2.45 -1.20
CA ILE A 22 -0.06 -1.04 -1.62
C ILE A 22 -0.12 -0.13 -0.39
N LEU A 23 -1.11 -0.34 0.47
CA LEU A 23 -1.31 0.50 1.65
C LEU A 23 -0.11 0.45 2.58
N SER A 24 0.46 -0.74 2.84
CA SER A 24 1.66 -0.89 3.66
C SER A 24 2.84 -0.07 3.13
N LYS A 25 3.08 -0.06 1.81
CA LYS A 25 4.15 0.74 1.19
C LYS A 25 3.90 2.25 1.34
N MET A 26 2.67 2.69 1.10
CA MET A 26 2.28 4.10 1.26
C MET A 26 2.45 4.54 2.71
N THR A 27 1.91 3.78 3.66
CA THR A 27 2.01 4.09 5.10
C THR A 27 3.45 4.11 5.57
N ALA A 28 4.30 3.17 5.15
CA ALA A 28 5.71 3.15 5.53
C ALA A 28 6.44 4.44 5.07
N LEU A 29 6.21 4.87 3.82
CA LEU A 29 6.78 6.12 3.31
C LEU A 29 6.26 7.33 4.09
N THR A 30 4.95 7.41 4.33
CA THR A 30 4.35 8.51 5.10
C THR A 30 4.87 8.59 6.53
N VAL A 31 4.98 7.44 7.22
CA VAL A 31 5.47 7.39 8.61
C VAL A 31 6.92 7.85 8.70
N ILE A 32 7.79 7.42 7.79
CA ILE A 32 9.21 7.85 7.79
C ILE A 32 9.32 9.36 7.57
N GLN A 33 8.56 9.90 6.61
CA GLN A 33 8.55 11.35 6.34
C GLN A 33 7.97 12.14 7.52
N PHE A 34 6.91 11.61 8.15
CA PHE A 34 6.31 12.20 9.34
C PHE A 34 7.29 12.25 10.52
N ILE A 35 8.03 11.17 10.77
CA ILE A 35 9.08 11.14 11.81
C ILE A 35 10.16 12.18 11.52
N ASN A 36 10.63 12.28 10.27
CA ASN A 36 11.62 13.30 9.90
C ASN A 36 11.11 14.71 10.15
N HIS A 37 9.86 15.00 9.77
CA HIS A 37 9.23 16.29 10.02
C HIS A 37 9.07 16.58 11.52
N SER A 38 8.61 15.60 12.31
CA SER A 38 8.45 15.71 13.76
C SER A 38 9.76 16.03 14.50
N GLU A 39 10.88 15.70 13.87
CA GLU A 39 12.24 15.88 14.39
C GLU A 39 12.92 17.13 13.81
N ASN A 40 12.16 18.01 13.15
CA ASN A 40 12.65 19.19 12.42
C ASN A 40 13.70 18.88 11.35
N ARG A 41 13.74 17.65 10.84
CA ARG A 41 14.56 17.25 9.69
C ARG A 41 13.78 17.51 8.39
N ASN A 42 14.50 17.81 7.31
CA ASN A 42 13.87 18.09 6.02
C ASN A 42 13.14 16.84 5.48
N ILE A 43 12.00 17.05 4.82
CA ILE A 43 11.24 15.99 4.15
C ILE A 43 11.96 15.66 2.83
N ASN A 44 12.21 14.37 2.57
CA ASN A 44 12.96 13.94 1.39
C ASN A 44 12.05 13.86 0.16
N ASN A 45 12.55 14.31 -1.00
CA ASN A 45 11.84 14.17 -2.26
C ASN A 45 11.74 12.69 -2.66
N LEU A 46 10.53 12.22 -2.92
CA LEU A 46 10.29 10.87 -3.40
C LEU A 46 10.74 10.76 -4.86
N LYS A 47 11.65 9.83 -5.16
CA LYS A 47 11.97 9.47 -6.55
C LYS A 47 10.84 8.59 -7.07
N VAL A 48 10.04 9.14 -7.97
CA VAL A 48 8.94 8.44 -8.61
C VAL A 48 9.43 7.95 -9.98
N ASN A 49 9.47 6.63 -10.16
CA ASN A 49 9.73 6.02 -11.47
C ASN A 49 8.43 5.33 -11.93
N ILE A 50 7.70 6.00 -12.81
CA ILE A 50 6.49 5.51 -13.45
C ILE A 50 6.85 5.29 -14.93
N THR A 51 7.77 4.37 -15.19
CA THR A 51 8.12 3.91 -16.54
C THR A 51 8.04 2.40 -16.60
#